data_AF-A0A429GHR1-F1
#
_entry.id   AF-A0A429GHR1-F1
#
_cell.length_a   1.000
_cell.length_b   1.000
_cell.length_c   1.000
_cell.angle_alpha   90.00
_cell.angle_beta   90.00
_cell.angle_gamma   90.00
#
_symmetry.space_group_name_H-M   'P 1'
#
loop_
_entity.id
_entity.type
_entity.pdbx_description
1 polymer ?
#
loop_
_entity_poly.entity_id
_entity_poly.type
_entity_poly.pdbx_seq_one_letter_code
_entity_poly.pdbx_strand_id
1 'polypeptide(L)'
;MHTVKLFTSPPRPYPYILINVIHPRFSFLKYAEEVIIDSGIEIFRDPNVKEYSKNHISRLLRVYAKVRQRVHNKPVYVTVPDYCDDYHPRNLWINEQHTNIERTVDNVLKYTEKYDWIPWLIPIQGWNKNPESVLRCINLYKKYGIIDKFNYFAVGNLCVEPDIEIAYKTISLVRKELPDKKIHVFGLKLNALKKVFFMIDSFDSMAWTRPVDDSLNANYSCKTKEERLRFFERWLEKYNAIIRNETLDSFL
;
A
#
# COMPACT_ATOMS: atom_id res chain seq x y z
N MET A 1 -1.18 -21.42 -9.60
CA MET A 1 -0.66 -20.98 -8.28
C MET A 1 -1.09 -19.53 -8.07
N HIS A 2 -1.64 -19.20 -6.91
CA HIS A 2 -1.91 -17.81 -6.54
C HIS A 2 -0.58 -17.10 -6.29
N THR A 3 -0.31 -16.00 -6.97
CA THR A 3 0.96 -15.25 -6.83
C THR A 3 0.67 -13.84 -6.36
N VAL A 4 1.20 -13.48 -5.20
CA VAL A 4 1.05 -12.15 -4.60
C VAL A 4 2.18 -11.25 -5.07
N LYS A 5 1.88 -10.10 -5.67
CA LYS A 5 2.90 -9.16 -6.14
C LYS A 5 3.45 -8.28 -5.00
N LEU A 6 4.78 -8.17 -4.90
CA LEU A 6 5.44 -7.20 -4.03
C LEU A 6 5.72 -5.91 -4.80
N PHE A 7 5.14 -4.78 -4.41
CA PHE A 7 5.50 -3.46 -4.91
C PHE A 7 6.55 -2.81 -4.01
N THR A 8 7.55 -2.16 -4.60
CA THR A 8 8.61 -1.54 -3.82
C THR A 8 9.42 -0.49 -4.59
N SER A 9 10.38 0.19 -3.96
CA SER A 9 11.36 1.08 -4.61
C SER A 9 12.73 0.40 -4.74
N PRO A 10 12.88 -0.54 -5.69
CA PRO A 10 13.98 -1.51 -5.71
C PRO A 10 15.34 -0.85 -5.94
N PRO A 11 16.44 -1.44 -5.43
CA PRO A 11 17.81 -1.00 -5.75
C PRO A 11 18.35 -1.52 -7.09
N ARG A 12 17.56 -2.32 -7.83
CA ARG A 12 17.90 -2.94 -9.13
C ARG A 12 16.67 -3.05 -10.04
N PRO A 13 16.82 -3.46 -11.32
CA PRO A 13 15.68 -3.82 -12.17
C PRO A 13 14.71 -4.79 -11.47
N TYR A 14 13.42 -4.45 -11.51
CA TYR A 14 12.36 -5.20 -10.82
C TYR A 14 10.99 -4.90 -11.49
N PRO A 15 10.07 -5.87 -11.57
CA PRO A 15 8.83 -5.72 -12.33
C PRO A 15 7.74 -4.89 -11.63
N TYR A 16 7.72 -4.81 -10.31
CA TYR A 16 6.62 -4.17 -9.57
C TYR A 16 7.13 -2.97 -8.77
N ILE A 17 6.85 -1.76 -9.27
CA ILE A 17 7.44 -0.53 -8.73
C ILE A 17 6.42 0.30 -7.96
N LEU A 18 6.77 0.67 -6.73
CA LEU A 18 6.09 1.66 -5.92
C LEU A 18 6.79 3.02 -6.06
N ILE A 19 6.02 4.06 -6.34
CA ILE A 19 6.48 5.45 -6.39
C ILE A 19 5.68 6.27 -5.39
N ASN A 20 6.35 6.81 -4.39
CA ASN A 20 5.75 7.77 -3.47
C ASN A 20 5.73 9.18 -4.08
N VAL A 21 4.58 9.85 -4.07
CA VAL A 21 4.41 11.17 -4.70
C VAL A 21 5.23 12.29 -4.03
N ILE A 22 5.51 12.19 -2.73
CA ILE A 22 6.29 13.19 -1.96
C ILE A 22 7.77 13.12 -2.32
N HIS A 23 8.29 11.92 -2.58
CA HIS A 23 9.68 11.73 -2.99
C HIS A 23 9.78 10.77 -4.20
N PRO A 24 9.30 11.19 -5.39
CA PRO A 24 9.15 10.30 -6.52
C PRO A 24 10.51 9.86 -7.06
N ARG A 25 10.70 8.55 -7.20
CA ARG A 25 11.88 7.95 -7.81
C ARG A 25 11.47 7.22 -9.08
N PHE A 26 12.10 7.58 -10.19
CA PHE A 26 11.80 7.03 -11.52
C PHE A 26 12.81 5.95 -11.97
N SER A 27 13.72 5.57 -11.08
CA SER A 27 14.70 4.52 -11.34
C SER A 27 14.02 3.21 -11.72
N PHE A 28 14.60 2.50 -12.67
CA PHE A 28 14.16 1.18 -13.11
C PHE A 28 12.77 1.08 -13.75
N LEU A 29 12.05 2.20 -13.95
CA LEU A 29 10.73 2.20 -14.60
C LEU A 29 10.69 1.48 -15.95
N LYS A 30 11.77 1.51 -16.73
CA LYS A 30 11.84 0.77 -18.00
C LYS A 30 11.65 -0.74 -17.85
N TYR A 31 11.98 -1.29 -16.68
CA TYR A 31 11.83 -2.71 -16.33
C TYR A 31 10.51 -3.02 -15.61
N ALA A 32 9.77 -2.00 -15.16
CA ALA A 32 8.48 -2.22 -14.50
C ALA A 32 7.51 -2.90 -15.46
N GLU A 33 6.76 -3.88 -14.98
CA GLU A 33 5.58 -4.47 -15.60
C GLU A 33 4.31 -3.79 -15.08
N GLU A 34 4.32 -3.34 -13.82
CA GLU A 34 3.21 -2.63 -13.19
C GLU A 34 3.76 -1.61 -12.18
N VAL A 35 3.09 -0.46 -12.07
CA VAL A 35 3.50 0.63 -11.16
C VAL A 35 2.34 1.05 -10.28
N ILE A 36 2.58 1.24 -8.99
CA ILE A 36 1.67 1.94 -8.07
C ILE A 36 2.29 3.28 -7.70
N ILE A 37 1.52 4.34 -7.82
CA ILE A 37 1.88 5.68 -7.36
C ILE A 37 1.12 5.93 -6.06
N ASP A 38 1.85 5.86 -4.95
CA ASP A 38 1.36 6.11 -3.60
C ASP A 38 1.07 7.62 -3.40
N SER A 39 -0.05 7.90 -2.74
CA SER A 39 -0.57 9.23 -2.41
C SER A 39 0.32 9.96 -1.41
N GLY A 40 1.24 9.27 -0.74
CA GLY A 40 2.19 9.92 0.14
C GLY A 40 1.59 10.28 1.50
N ILE A 41 0.88 9.33 2.09
CA ILE A 41 0.21 9.44 3.39
C ILE A 41 1.19 9.79 4.54
N GLU A 42 2.49 9.57 4.37
CA GLU A 42 3.51 9.80 5.39
C GLU A 42 3.64 11.27 5.82
N ILE A 43 3.09 12.22 5.07
CA ILE A 43 3.01 13.63 5.52
C ILE A 43 2.26 13.76 6.84
N PHE A 44 1.33 12.85 7.12
CA PHE A 44 0.54 12.83 8.37
C PHE A 44 1.28 12.18 9.54
N ARG A 45 2.54 11.74 9.36
CA ARG A 45 3.40 11.39 10.50
C ARG A 45 3.71 12.61 11.37
N ASP A 46 3.69 13.80 10.79
CA ASP A 46 3.65 15.04 11.58
C ASP A 46 2.20 15.26 12.08
N PRO A 47 1.93 15.19 13.39
CA PRO A 47 0.58 15.30 13.92
C PRO A 47 -0.05 16.68 13.69
N ASN A 48 0.75 17.71 13.36
CA ASN A 48 0.29 19.06 13.06
C ASN A 48 -0.25 19.19 11.62
N VAL A 49 0.10 18.27 10.73
CA VAL A 49 -0.43 18.23 9.36
C VAL A 49 -1.79 17.54 9.39
N LYS A 50 -2.85 18.28 9.02
CA LYS A 50 -4.24 17.79 9.01
C LYS A 50 -4.83 17.63 7.63
N GLU A 51 -4.17 18.17 6.61
CA GLU A 51 -4.63 18.18 5.24
C GLU A 51 -3.49 17.97 4.25
N TYR A 52 -3.82 17.37 3.11
CA TYR A 52 -2.97 17.47 1.94
C TYR A 52 -2.87 18.93 1.49
N SER A 53 -1.68 19.31 1.00
CA SER A 53 -1.50 20.64 0.39
C SER A 53 -2.48 20.85 -0.77
N LYS A 54 -2.91 22.11 -1.01
CA LYS A 54 -3.84 22.45 -2.11
C LYS A 54 -3.42 21.94 -3.49
N ASN A 55 -2.10 21.82 -3.72
CA ASN A 55 -1.52 21.36 -4.99
C ASN A 55 -1.21 19.86 -5.03
N HIS A 56 -1.62 19.09 -4.01
CA HIS A 56 -1.24 17.69 -3.88
C HIS A 56 -1.77 16.83 -5.04
N ILE A 57 -3.05 16.97 -5.40
CA ILE A 57 -3.63 16.25 -6.54
C ILE A 57 -2.91 16.62 -7.86
N SER A 58 -2.60 17.91 -8.08
CA SER A 58 -1.84 18.37 -9.24
C SER A 58 -0.45 17.74 -9.29
N ARG A 59 0.20 17.58 -8.12
CA ARG A 59 1.49 16.90 -8.01
C ARG A 59 1.36 15.42 -8.37
N LEU A 60 0.33 14.74 -7.87
CA LEU A 60 0.04 13.33 -8.15
C LEU A 60 -0.17 13.10 -9.66
N LEU A 61 -0.98 13.93 -10.30
CA LEU A 61 -1.23 13.87 -11.76
C LEU A 61 0.03 14.14 -12.58
N ARG A 62 0.92 15.05 -12.15
CA ARG A 62 2.22 15.27 -12.81
C ARG A 62 3.13 14.05 -12.69
N VAL A 63 3.16 13.38 -11.53
CA VAL A 63 3.93 12.14 -11.36
C VAL A 63 3.35 11.05 -12.25
N TYR A 64 2.02 10.88 -12.27
CA TYR A 64 1.36 9.95 -13.18
C TYR A 64 1.74 10.18 -14.65
N ALA A 65 1.63 11.41 -15.16
CA ALA A 65 2.00 11.72 -16.54
C ALA A 65 3.46 11.36 -16.85
N LYS A 66 4.39 11.65 -15.92
CA LYS A 66 5.81 11.29 -16.06
C LYS A 66 6.04 9.78 -16.06
N VAL A 67 5.30 9.02 -15.26
CA VAL A 67 5.37 7.55 -15.23
C VAL A 67 4.82 6.98 -16.53
N ARG A 68 3.64 7.44 -16.97
CA ARG A 68 3.01 7.00 -18.23
C ARG A 68 3.91 7.18 -19.44
N GLN A 69 4.63 8.29 -19.54
CA GLN A 69 5.61 8.52 -20.60
C GLN A 69 6.76 7.50 -20.63
N ARG A 70 7.09 6.88 -19.50
CA ARG A 70 8.22 5.94 -19.36
C ARG A 70 7.83 4.48 -19.46
N VAL A 71 6.61 4.12 -19.05
CA VAL A 71 6.14 2.73 -19.02
C VAL A 71 5.17 2.39 -20.15
N HIS A 72 4.83 3.38 -20.99
CA HIS A 72 3.93 3.21 -22.14
C HIS A 72 2.64 2.49 -21.72
N ASN A 73 2.24 1.42 -22.40
CA ASN A 73 0.96 0.74 -22.20
C ASN A 73 0.89 -0.15 -20.95
N LYS A 74 1.97 -0.24 -20.17
CA LYS A 74 2.00 -1.07 -18.96
C LYS A 74 1.06 -0.51 -17.87
N PRO A 75 0.42 -1.36 -17.05
CA PRO A 75 -0.45 -0.90 -15.98
C PRO A 75 0.24 0.08 -15.01
N VAL A 76 -0.45 1.18 -14.72
CA VAL A 76 -0.06 2.16 -13.70
C VAL A 76 -1.31 2.42 -12.89
N TYR A 77 -1.22 2.34 -11.57
CA TYR A 77 -2.32 2.69 -10.68
C TYR A 77 -1.91 3.88 -9.81
N VAL A 78 -2.87 4.74 -9.50
CA VAL A 78 -2.65 5.92 -8.65
C VAL A 78 -3.51 5.76 -7.41
N THR A 79 -2.91 5.79 -6.23
CA THR A 79 -3.66 5.76 -4.97
C THR A 79 -4.40 7.08 -4.79
N VAL A 80 -5.71 7.01 -4.54
CA VAL A 80 -6.46 8.21 -4.16
C VAL A 80 -5.91 8.75 -2.82
N PRO A 81 -5.69 10.06 -2.67
CA PRO A 81 -5.30 10.64 -1.38
C PRO A 81 -6.30 10.29 -0.26
N ASP A 82 -5.84 9.57 0.75
CA ASP A 82 -6.60 9.04 1.87
C ASP A 82 -6.19 9.66 3.20
N TYR A 83 -6.91 9.33 4.28
CA TYR A 83 -6.58 9.79 5.63
C TYR A 83 -6.40 8.56 6.53
N CYS A 84 -5.19 8.43 7.08
CA CYS A 84 -4.83 7.34 7.97
C CYS A 84 -5.37 7.56 9.40
N ASP A 85 -5.44 6.49 10.17
CA ASP A 85 -5.67 6.58 11.63
C ASP A 85 -4.56 5.89 12.44
N ASP A 86 -3.60 5.24 11.77
CA ASP A 86 -2.62 4.37 12.40
C ASP A 86 -1.36 5.10 12.89
N TYR A 87 -1.00 6.25 12.31
CA TYR A 87 0.10 7.09 12.83
C TYR A 87 -0.23 7.78 14.14
N HIS A 88 -1.38 8.45 14.20
CA HIS A 88 -1.85 9.20 15.36
C HIS A 88 -3.36 8.98 15.47
N PRO A 89 -3.82 8.05 16.33
CA PRO A 89 -5.24 7.70 16.41
C PRO A 89 -6.15 8.91 16.62
N ARG A 90 -7.22 8.99 15.81
CA ARG A 90 -8.22 10.07 15.79
C ARG A 90 -7.70 11.46 15.39
N ASN A 91 -6.41 11.61 15.08
CA ASN A 91 -5.78 12.90 14.83
C ASN A 91 -6.28 13.60 13.56
N LEU A 92 -6.83 12.83 12.61
CA LEU A 92 -7.39 13.30 11.34
C LEU A 92 -8.92 13.28 11.33
N TRP A 93 -9.58 12.95 12.44
CA TRP A 93 -11.04 13.03 12.53
C TRP A 93 -11.45 14.50 12.60
N ILE A 94 -12.55 14.85 11.93
CA ILE A 94 -13.17 16.18 12.06
C ILE A 94 -14.12 16.15 13.27
N ASN A 95 -14.88 15.07 13.40
CA ASN A 95 -15.74 14.76 14.54
C ASN A 95 -16.08 13.26 14.53
N GLU A 96 -16.86 12.79 15.50
CA GLU A 96 -17.27 11.37 15.64
C GLU A 96 -18.11 10.85 14.46
N GLN A 97 -18.78 11.74 13.71
CA GLN A 97 -19.57 11.36 12.54
C GLN A 97 -18.76 11.42 11.24
N HIS A 98 -17.65 12.15 11.24
CA HIS A 98 -16.82 12.42 10.09
C HIS A 98 -15.34 12.20 10.45
N THR A 99 -14.93 10.95 10.35
CA THR A 99 -13.63 10.42 10.74
C THR A 99 -12.65 10.40 9.56
N ASN A 100 -11.49 9.77 9.71
CA ASN A 100 -10.56 9.53 8.60
C ASN A 100 -11.20 8.69 7.47
N ILE A 101 -12.17 7.84 7.80
CA ILE A 101 -12.90 7.01 6.83
C ILE A 101 -13.73 7.89 5.91
N GLU A 102 -14.59 8.75 6.45
CA GLU A 102 -15.47 9.63 5.66
C GLU A 102 -14.64 10.57 4.77
N ARG A 103 -13.57 11.16 5.32
CA ARG A 103 -12.67 12.02 4.55
C ARG A 103 -12.01 11.29 3.39
N THR A 104 -11.66 10.02 3.59
CA THR A 104 -11.11 9.16 2.53
C THR A 104 -12.16 8.90 1.46
N VAL A 105 -13.40 8.58 1.87
CA VAL A 105 -14.53 8.39 0.94
C VAL A 105 -14.79 9.67 0.14
N ASP A 106 -14.82 10.83 0.78
CA ASP A 106 -15.01 12.13 0.10
C ASP A 106 -13.95 12.38 -0.96
N ASN A 107 -12.68 12.08 -0.68
CA ASN A 107 -11.61 12.19 -1.67
C ASN A 107 -11.77 11.18 -2.81
N VAL A 108 -12.20 9.95 -2.52
CA VAL A 108 -12.51 8.95 -3.56
C VAL A 108 -13.63 9.45 -4.46
N LEU A 109 -14.76 9.89 -3.92
CA LEU A 109 -15.86 10.42 -4.72
C LEU A 109 -15.39 11.59 -5.59
N LYS A 110 -14.78 12.59 -4.96
CA LYS A 110 -14.32 13.82 -5.63
C LYS A 110 -13.32 13.56 -6.75
N TYR A 111 -12.28 12.77 -6.51
CA TYR A 111 -11.18 12.62 -7.47
C TYR A 111 -11.49 11.57 -8.55
N THR A 112 -12.22 10.51 -8.21
CA THR A 112 -12.60 9.50 -9.21
C THR A 112 -13.72 9.95 -10.14
N GLU A 113 -14.52 10.93 -9.73
CA GLU A 113 -15.46 11.63 -10.61
C GLU A 113 -14.72 12.63 -11.51
N LYS A 114 -13.87 13.49 -10.91
CA LYS A 114 -13.19 14.56 -11.64
C LYS A 114 -12.12 14.08 -12.63
N TYR A 115 -11.48 12.95 -12.34
CA TYR A 115 -10.36 12.41 -13.12
C TYR A 115 -10.61 10.94 -13.44
N ASP A 116 -11.69 10.67 -14.15
CA ASP A 116 -12.15 9.33 -14.54
C ASP A 116 -11.18 8.56 -15.46
N TRP A 117 -10.32 9.28 -16.19
CA TRP A 117 -9.24 8.75 -17.02
C TRP A 117 -8.02 8.26 -16.23
N ILE A 118 -7.98 8.48 -14.91
CA ILE A 118 -6.92 7.95 -14.06
C ILE A 118 -7.31 6.54 -13.59
N PRO A 119 -6.43 5.54 -13.78
CA PRO A 119 -6.59 4.21 -13.20
C PRO A 119 -6.36 4.26 -11.68
N TRP A 120 -7.40 4.60 -10.93
CA TRP A 120 -7.34 4.73 -9.48
C TRP A 120 -7.19 3.38 -8.76
N LEU A 121 -6.34 3.36 -7.74
CA LEU A 121 -6.31 2.37 -6.67
C LEU A 121 -7.11 2.94 -5.50
N ILE A 122 -8.18 2.27 -5.12
CA ILE A 122 -9.14 2.79 -4.14
C ILE A 122 -8.73 2.37 -2.73
N PRO A 123 -8.33 3.31 -1.86
CA PRO A 123 -7.94 3.01 -0.50
C PRO A 123 -9.16 2.57 0.33
N ILE A 124 -9.00 1.56 1.16
CA ILE A 124 -9.95 1.15 2.21
C ILE A 124 -9.29 1.52 3.53
N GLN A 125 -9.93 2.42 4.25
CA GLN A 125 -9.46 2.90 5.55
C GLN A 125 -10.30 2.33 6.69
N GLY A 126 -9.69 2.32 7.87
CA GLY A 126 -10.28 1.90 9.13
C GLY A 126 -9.74 2.76 10.27
N TRP A 127 -10.32 2.59 11.44
CA TRP A 127 -9.82 3.15 12.70
C TRP A 127 -8.68 2.30 13.25
N ASN A 128 -7.80 2.93 14.03
CA ASN A 128 -6.65 2.26 14.62
C ASN A 128 -7.08 1.05 15.46
N LYS A 129 -6.43 -0.10 15.23
CA LYS A 129 -6.63 -1.36 15.98
C LYS A 129 -8.09 -1.84 16.04
N ASN A 130 -8.92 -1.43 15.09
CA ASN A 130 -10.31 -1.86 15.00
C ASN A 130 -10.56 -2.48 13.62
N PRO A 131 -10.36 -3.80 13.47
CA PRO A 131 -10.55 -4.48 12.18
C PRO A 131 -11.91 -4.26 11.55
N GLU A 132 -12.98 -4.27 12.34
CA GLU A 132 -14.37 -4.17 11.89
C GLU A 132 -14.69 -2.81 11.26
N SER A 133 -13.97 -1.76 11.65
CA SER A 133 -14.17 -0.40 11.12
C SER A 133 -13.98 -0.29 9.60
N VAL A 134 -13.21 -1.19 8.97
CA VAL A 134 -13.07 -1.19 7.48
C VAL A 134 -14.39 -1.49 6.77
N LEU A 135 -15.32 -2.20 7.44
CA LEU A 135 -16.65 -2.47 6.91
C LEU A 135 -17.44 -1.18 6.73
N ARG A 136 -17.19 -0.17 7.56
CA ARG A 136 -17.80 1.16 7.42
C ARG A 136 -17.40 1.81 6.10
N CYS A 137 -16.11 1.79 5.78
CA CYS A 137 -15.57 2.31 4.52
C CYS A 137 -16.17 1.57 3.32
N ILE A 138 -16.18 0.24 3.37
CA ILE A 138 -16.76 -0.60 2.31
C ILE A 138 -18.25 -0.34 2.12
N ASN A 139 -19.02 -0.21 3.21
CA ASN A 139 -20.45 0.10 3.13
C ASN A 139 -20.73 1.46 2.50
N LEU A 140 -19.90 2.47 2.79
CA LEU A 140 -19.97 3.76 2.09
C LEU A 140 -19.66 3.59 0.59
N TYR A 141 -18.62 2.83 0.24
CA TYR A 141 -18.33 2.55 -1.17
C TYR A 141 -19.45 1.81 -1.91
N LYS A 142 -20.11 0.85 -1.27
CA LYS A 142 -21.30 0.19 -1.82
C LYS A 142 -22.43 1.21 -2.04
N LYS A 143 -22.73 2.03 -1.03
CA LYS A 143 -23.77 3.06 -1.09
C LYS A 143 -23.56 4.04 -2.25
N TYR A 144 -22.32 4.39 -2.56
CA TYR A 144 -21.97 5.32 -3.64
C TYR A 144 -21.58 4.64 -4.96
N GLY A 145 -21.76 3.32 -5.11
CA GLY A 145 -21.46 2.60 -6.36
C GLY A 145 -19.97 2.48 -6.72
N ILE A 146 -19.07 2.75 -5.77
CA ILE A 146 -17.61 2.68 -5.99
C ILE A 146 -17.14 1.23 -6.19
N ILE A 147 -17.75 0.28 -5.49
CA ILE A 147 -17.39 -1.15 -5.59
C ILE A 147 -17.65 -1.71 -7.01
N ASP A 148 -18.68 -1.21 -7.68
CA ASP A 148 -19.05 -1.65 -9.03
C ASP A 148 -18.16 -1.00 -10.10
N LYS A 149 -17.72 0.24 -9.85
CA LYS A 149 -16.90 1.03 -10.80
C LYS A 149 -15.42 0.61 -10.81
N PHE A 150 -14.89 0.13 -9.69
CA PHE A 150 -13.46 -0.17 -9.55
C PHE A 150 -13.21 -1.65 -9.23
N ASN A 151 -12.04 -2.14 -9.68
CA ASN A 151 -11.65 -3.54 -9.48
C ASN A 151 -10.39 -3.72 -8.63
N TYR A 152 -9.80 -2.63 -8.13
CA TYR A 152 -8.55 -2.68 -7.37
C TYR A 152 -8.64 -1.77 -6.15
N PHE A 153 -8.57 -2.39 -4.98
CA PHE A 153 -8.70 -1.74 -3.68
C PHE A 153 -7.44 -1.98 -2.85
N ALA A 154 -7.11 -1.04 -1.95
CA ALA A 154 -5.92 -1.11 -1.12
C ALA A 154 -6.24 -0.91 0.36
N VAL A 155 -5.90 -1.87 1.21
CA VAL A 155 -6.07 -1.74 2.66
C VAL A 155 -4.99 -0.82 3.24
N GLY A 156 -5.39 0.33 3.79
CA GLY A 156 -4.48 1.40 4.18
C GLY A 156 -4.19 1.54 5.68
N ASN A 157 -4.98 0.91 6.55
CA ASN A 157 -4.90 1.11 8.01
C ASN A 157 -3.98 0.13 8.76
N LEU A 158 -3.02 -0.50 8.06
CA LEU A 158 -2.17 -1.57 8.61
C LEU A 158 -0.66 -1.25 8.56
N CYS A 159 -0.24 -0.09 8.06
CA CYS A 159 1.15 0.21 7.76
C CYS A 159 2.06 0.17 9.01
N VAL A 160 1.57 0.65 10.15
CA VAL A 160 2.33 0.62 11.41
C VAL A 160 1.88 -0.47 12.38
N GLU A 161 0.87 -1.27 12.03
CA GLU A 161 0.29 -2.27 12.93
C GLU A 161 1.30 -3.40 13.25
N PRO A 162 1.72 -3.59 14.52
CA PRO A 162 2.55 -4.73 14.90
C PRO A 162 1.78 -6.04 15.03
N ASP A 163 0.48 -6.00 15.32
CA ASP A 163 -0.33 -7.18 15.60
C ASP A 163 -0.77 -7.88 14.32
N ILE A 164 -0.27 -9.10 14.14
CA ILE A 164 -0.58 -9.96 13.00
C ILE A 164 -2.05 -10.37 13.00
N GLU A 165 -2.67 -10.54 14.17
CA GLU A 165 -4.10 -10.91 14.26
C GLU A 165 -5.01 -9.76 13.83
N ILE A 166 -4.63 -8.52 14.13
CA ILE A 166 -5.35 -7.34 13.63
C ILE A 166 -5.26 -7.31 12.10
N ALA A 167 -4.05 -7.45 11.54
CA ALA A 167 -3.86 -7.50 10.09
C ALA A 167 -4.66 -8.65 9.43
N TYR A 168 -4.60 -9.85 10.01
CA TYR A 168 -5.34 -11.01 9.51
C TYR A 168 -6.85 -10.78 9.53
N LYS A 169 -7.42 -10.31 10.64
CA LYS A 169 -8.86 -10.03 10.78
C LYS A 169 -9.31 -8.96 9.80
N THR A 170 -8.56 -7.85 9.70
CA THR A 170 -8.87 -6.76 8.77
C THR A 170 -8.90 -7.25 7.32
N ILE A 171 -7.85 -7.96 6.89
CA ILE A 171 -7.75 -8.47 5.51
C ILE A 171 -8.83 -9.53 5.23
N SER A 172 -9.13 -10.40 6.20
CA SER A 172 -10.19 -11.39 6.08
C SER A 172 -11.57 -10.75 5.86
N LEU A 173 -11.87 -9.69 6.61
CA LEU A 173 -13.11 -8.92 6.44
C LEU A 173 -13.18 -8.27 5.06
N VAL A 174 -12.10 -7.61 4.62
CA VAL A 174 -12.03 -6.98 3.29
C VAL A 174 -12.23 -8.02 2.18
N ARG A 175 -11.52 -9.16 2.24
CA ARG A 175 -11.65 -10.22 1.23
C ARG A 175 -13.05 -10.83 1.21
N LYS A 176 -13.67 -11.03 2.37
CA LYS A 176 -15.05 -11.52 2.47
C LYS A 176 -16.04 -10.59 1.77
N GLU A 177 -15.89 -9.28 1.96
CA GLU A 177 -16.78 -8.29 1.37
C GLU A 177 -16.51 -8.00 -0.12
N LEU A 178 -15.27 -8.24 -0.58
CA LEU A 178 -14.81 -7.98 -1.94
C LEU A 178 -14.15 -9.23 -2.55
N PRO A 179 -14.89 -10.35 -2.69
CA PRO A 179 -14.32 -11.64 -3.08
C PRO A 179 -13.74 -11.65 -4.50
N ASP A 180 -14.33 -10.87 -5.41
CA ASP A 180 -14.01 -10.79 -6.83
C ASP A 180 -13.05 -9.65 -7.21
N LYS A 181 -12.69 -8.80 -6.24
CA LYS A 181 -11.83 -7.63 -6.47
C LYS A 181 -10.36 -7.94 -6.21
N LYS A 182 -9.47 -7.19 -6.85
CA LYS A 182 -8.05 -7.20 -6.51
C LYS A 182 -7.82 -6.45 -5.20
N ILE A 183 -7.05 -7.04 -4.28
CA ILE A 183 -6.72 -6.45 -2.99
C ILE A 183 -5.21 -6.23 -2.88
N HIS A 184 -4.83 -4.97 -2.73
CA HIS A 184 -3.51 -4.53 -2.31
C HIS A 184 -3.49 -4.31 -0.79
N VAL A 185 -2.37 -4.53 -0.12
CA VAL A 185 -2.21 -4.15 1.30
C VAL A 185 -1.00 -3.25 1.45
N PHE A 186 -1.22 -2.05 1.98
CA PHE A 186 -0.13 -1.10 2.17
C PHE A 186 0.78 -1.51 3.35
N GLY A 187 2.10 -1.47 3.13
CA GLY A 187 3.10 -1.59 4.20
C GLY A 187 3.13 -2.93 4.95
N LEU A 188 2.65 -4.02 4.34
CA LEU A 188 2.52 -5.32 5.01
C LEU A 188 3.88 -5.91 5.42
N LYS A 189 3.96 -6.44 6.65
CA LYS A 189 5.14 -7.12 7.18
C LYS A 189 5.18 -8.58 6.73
N LEU A 190 6.38 -9.14 6.53
CA LEU A 190 6.55 -10.55 6.10
C LEU A 190 5.87 -11.56 7.05
N ASN A 191 5.90 -11.34 8.36
CA ASN A 191 5.25 -12.24 9.31
C ASN A 191 3.71 -12.22 9.17
N ALA A 192 3.13 -11.06 8.82
CA ALA A 192 1.70 -10.99 8.51
C ALA A 192 1.40 -11.62 7.15
N LEU A 193 2.26 -11.41 6.13
CA LEU A 193 2.14 -12.02 4.80
C LEU A 193 1.98 -13.54 4.87
N LYS A 194 2.73 -14.23 5.75
CA LYS A 194 2.60 -15.68 5.98
C LYS A 194 1.16 -16.14 6.22
N LYS A 195 0.35 -15.32 6.89
CA LYS A 195 -1.04 -15.64 7.23
C LYS A 195 -2.05 -15.18 6.21
N VAL A 196 -1.70 -14.25 5.31
CA VAL A 196 -2.69 -13.54 4.48
C VAL A 196 -2.41 -13.60 2.98
N PHE A 197 -1.29 -14.20 2.55
CA PHE A 197 -0.90 -14.20 1.14
C PHE A 197 -1.98 -14.77 0.21
N PHE A 198 -2.75 -15.78 0.67
CA PHE A 198 -3.84 -16.37 -0.10
C PHE A 198 -5.09 -15.49 -0.22
N MET A 199 -5.16 -14.37 0.54
CA MET A 199 -6.30 -13.44 0.55
C MET A 199 -6.03 -12.15 -0.22
N ILE A 200 -4.81 -11.93 -0.73
CA ILE A 200 -4.40 -10.65 -1.32
C ILE A 200 -3.75 -10.88 -2.67
N ASP A 201 -3.81 -9.89 -3.55
CA ASP A 201 -3.25 -9.95 -4.91
C ASP A 201 -1.89 -9.26 -4.96
N SER A 202 -1.68 -8.30 -4.08
CA SER A 202 -0.44 -7.57 -3.95
C SER A 202 -0.29 -6.92 -2.59
N PHE A 203 0.92 -6.46 -2.29
CA PHE A 203 1.23 -5.61 -1.16
C PHE A 203 2.47 -4.79 -1.49
N ASP A 204 2.77 -3.77 -0.70
CA ASP A 204 4.05 -3.09 -0.78
C ASP A 204 4.85 -3.22 0.51
N SER A 205 6.18 -3.08 0.38
CA SER A 205 7.04 -2.96 1.54
C SER A 205 8.33 -2.22 1.20
N MET A 206 8.76 -1.37 2.13
CA MET A 206 10.09 -0.76 2.18
C MET A 206 10.93 -1.30 3.34
N ALA A 207 10.44 -2.33 4.04
CA ALA A 207 11.09 -2.90 5.23
C ALA A 207 12.44 -3.56 4.92
N TRP A 208 12.68 -3.97 3.67
CA TRP A 208 13.98 -4.48 3.20
C TRP A 208 15.13 -3.47 3.32
N THR A 209 14.85 -2.19 3.59
CA THR A 209 15.91 -1.22 3.91
C THR A 209 16.56 -1.47 5.28
N ARG A 210 16.00 -2.39 6.08
CA ARG A 210 16.55 -2.90 7.35
C ARG A 210 16.86 -4.40 7.22
N PRO A 211 17.77 -4.93 8.05
CA PRO A 211 18.06 -6.36 8.06
C PRO A 211 16.79 -7.17 8.38
N VAL A 212 16.53 -8.19 7.57
CA VAL A 212 15.36 -9.08 7.75
C VAL A 212 15.63 -10.20 8.76
N ASP A 213 16.90 -10.56 8.94
CA ASP A 213 17.40 -11.52 9.91
C ASP A 213 18.89 -11.26 10.22
N ASP A 214 19.43 -12.01 11.18
CA ASP A 214 20.79 -11.86 11.68
C ASP A 214 21.87 -12.24 10.66
N SER A 215 21.53 -12.98 9.59
CA SER A 215 22.50 -13.38 8.55
C SER A 215 23.13 -12.19 7.82
N LEU A 216 22.49 -11.02 7.89
CA LEU A 216 22.98 -9.79 7.30
C LEU A 216 24.03 -9.06 8.16
N ASN A 217 24.29 -9.55 9.38
CA ASN A 217 25.28 -9.00 10.32
C ASN A 217 25.13 -7.47 10.50
N ALA A 218 23.90 -7.00 10.64
CA ALA A 218 23.56 -5.59 10.79
C ALA A 218 22.32 -5.43 11.69
N ASN A 219 22.21 -4.29 12.37
CA ASN A 219 21.04 -3.87 13.14
C ASN A 219 20.58 -2.45 12.77
N TYR A 220 21.06 -1.92 11.64
CA TYR A 220 20.81 -0.57 11.15
C TYR A 220 20.24 -0.57 9.73
N SER A 221 19.63 0.54 9.31
CA SER A 221 19.17 0.69 7.92
C SER A 221 20.35 0.81 6.94
N CYS A 222 20.19 0.25 5.74
CA CYS A 222 21.19 0.31 4.66
C CYS A 222 21.69 1.75 4.41
N LYS A 223 23.00 1.92 4.32
CA LYS A 223 23.71 3.18 4.09
C LYS A 223 24.34 3.24 2.70
N THR A 224 24.77 2.10 2.16
CA THR A 224 25.42 2.01 0.84
C THR A 224 24.53 1.37 -0.22
N LYS A 225 24.93 1.49 -1.49
CA LYS A 225 24.27 0.80 -2.60
C LYS A 225 24.40 -0.72 -2.49
N GLU A 226 25.56 -1.19 -2.05
CA GLU A 226 25.84 -2.61 -1.85
C GLU A 226 24.95 -3.20 -0.76
N GLU A 227 24.81 -2.52 0.38
CA GLU A 227 23.91 -2.95 1.46
C GLU A 227 22.46 -2.96 1.00
N ARG A 228 22.03 -1.96 0.23
CA ARG A 228 20.67 -1.92 -0.35
C ARG A 228 20.41 -3.16 -1.20
N LEU A 229 21.33 -3.53 -2.08
CA LEU A 229 21.22 -4.73 -2.92
C LEU A 229 21.18 -5.99 -2.05
N ARG A 230 22.14 -6.15 -1.13
CA ARG A 230 22.25 -7.31 -0.25
C ARG A 230 21.00 -7.52 0.61
N PHE A 231 20.52 -6.47 1.27
CA PHE A 231 19.32 -6.57 2.12
C PHE A 231 18.08 -6.85 1.28
N PHE A 232 17.98 -6.25 0.08
CA PHE A 232 16.88 -6.49 -0.84
C PHE A 232 16.83 -7.93 -1.32
N GLU A 233 17.94 -8.52 -1.77
CA GLU A 233 17.97 -9.92 -2.20
C GLU A 233 17.59 -10.86 -1.06
N ARG A 234 18.15 -10.65 0.14
CA ARG A 234 17.83 -11.50 1.30
C ARG A 234 16.35 -11.38 1.69
N TRP A 235 15.77 -10.20 1.60
CA TRP A 235 14.35 -10.00 1.84
C TRP A 235 13.50 -10.70 0.77
N LEU A 236 13.89 -10.63 -0.50
CA LEU A 236 13.21 -11.34 -1.59
C LEU A 236 13.28 -12.86 -1.43
N GLU A 237 14.40 -13.41 -0.95
CA GLU A 237 14.51 -14.85 -0.62
C GLU A 237 13.45 -15.27 0.41
N LYS A 238 13.33 -14.51 1.51
CA LYS A 238 12.31 -14.77 2.55
C LYS A 238 10.89 -14.63 2.01
N TYR A 239 10.63 -13.59 1.24
CA TYR A 239 9.34 -13.40 0.57
C TYR A 239 9.01 -14.58 -0.37
N ASN A 240 9.96 -15.00 -1.20
CA ASN A 240 9.80 -16.11 -2.14
C ASN A 240 9.52 -17.43 -1.42
N ALA A 241 10.20 -17.71 -0.31
CA ALA A 241 9.93 -18.89 0.52
C ALA A 241 8.47 -18.90 1.03
N ILE A 242 7.97 -17.75 1.49
CA ILE A 242 6.58 -17.62 1.95
C ILE A 242 5.59 -17.90 0.82
N ILE A 243 5.76 -17.30 -0.35
CA ILE A 243 4.80 -17.47 -1.45
C ILE A 243 4.86 -18.84 -2.13
N ARG A 244 5.99 -19.55 -2.04
CA ARG A 244 6.09 -20.95 -2.50
C ARG A 244 5.50 -21.96 -1.52
N ASN A 245 5.08 -21.51 -0.33
CA ASN A 245 4.64 -22.36 0.77
C ASN A 245 5.68 -23.44 1.12
N GLU A 246 6.97 -23.12 0.95
CA GLU A 246 8.07 -23.94 1.43
C GLU A 246 8.00 -23.86 2.96
N THR A 247 7.82 -25.00 3.63
CA THR A 247 7.78 -25.09 5.09
C THR A 247 8.99 -24.38 5.68
N LEU A 248 8.73 -23.36 6.48
CA LEU A 248 9.72 -22.49 7.13
C LEU A 248 10.53 -23.20 8.23
N ASP A 249 10.43 -24.52 8.36
CA ASP A 249 11.20 -25.33 9.31
C ASP A 249 12.70 -25.35 8.98
N SER A 250 13.13 -24.79 7.85
CA SER A 250 14.54 -24.72 7.45
C SER A 250 15.24 -23.37 7.71
N PHE A 251 14.61 -22.44 8.43
CA PHE A 251 15.15 -21.07 8.57
C PHE A 251 15.10 -20.46 9.99
N LEU A 252 14.92 -21.30 11.02
CA LEU A 252 15.29 -21.00 12.41
C LEU A 252 16.75 -21.44 12.65
#